data_AF-A0A366D7L4-F1
#
_entry.id   AF-A0A366D7L4-F1
#
_cell.length_a   1.000
_cell.length_b   1.000
_cell.length_c   1.000
_cell.angle_alpha   90.00
_cell.angle_beta   90.00
_cell.angle_gamma   90.00
#
_symmetry.space_group_name_H-M   'P 1'
#
loop_
_entity.id
_entity.type
_entity.pdbx_description
1 polymer ?
#
loop_
_entity_poly.entity_id
_entity_poly.type
_entity_poly.pdbx_seq_one_letter_code
_entity_poly.pdbx_strand_id
1 'polypeptide(L)'
;MTTVDSDDYYLVARKLIEASLTLETDLLDLDKGLDISRSAGRYPYGGPQWAMSFDQSLSDAFEAGGLGAIAARELGFLIHLAGNNLDVSESNSHEGPKTAPPKPPEGSTLVTSPPIKQLSVGGKEDNPTFWSLVEDFVAKVWADCDETRIGKVGEQLAAYGTKKSELATTLYNEVNGAFPAAAQAEDVVLEAYVEDVVNVCTAIAATADAATYLSYACRDVAQTADSAKDDCRTSLKLLAAIVASYEADKVPTYILPGGSRLRRNIDRAIEMNKRAYAAAIDARLGNIETKVADAVSSNSGIYGPSPMNETARY
;
A
#
# COMPACT_ATOMS: atom_id res chain seq x y z
N MET A 1 31.62 -10.65 -36.64
CA MET A 1 31.86 -11.12 -35.27
C MET A 1 30.86 -10.36 -34.45
N THR A 2 29.88 -11.04 -33.85
CA THR A 2 28.89 -10.40 -32.99
C THR A 2 29.62 -9.76 -31.82
N THR A 3 29.18 -8.57 -31.42
CA THR A 3 29.77 -7.77 -30.32
C THR A 3 29.40 -8.30 -28.94
N VAL A 4 28.51 -9.30 -28.88
CA VAL A 4 27.97 -9.97 -27.69
C VAL A 4 28.11 -11.48 -27.90
N ASP A 5 28.48 -12.21 -26.86
CA ASP A 5 28.62 -13.66 -26.87
C ASP A 5 27.43 -14.36 -26.19
N SER A 6 27.38 -15.70 -26.26
CA SER A 6 26.32 -16.48 -25.62
C SER A 6 26.30 -16.37 -24.10
N ASP A 7 27.46 -16.11 -23.46
CA ASP A 7 27.58 -15.93 -22.02
C ASP A 7 26.85 -14.67 -21.54
N ASP A 8 26.86 -13.60 -22.34
CA ASP A 8 26.06 -12.39 -22.07
C ASP A 8 24.54 -12.68 -22.08
N TYR A 9 24.05 -13.49 -23.03
CA TYR A 9 22.65 -13.94 -23.05
C TYR A 9 22.32 -14.76 -21.80
N TYR A 10 23.19 -15.70 -21.42
CA TYR A 10 22.98 -16.49 -20.21
C TYR A 10 23.02 -15.65 -18.94
N LEU A 11 23.85 -14.62 -18.89
CA LEU A 11 23.90 -13.68 -17.79
C LEU A 11 22.58 -12.92 -17.65
N VAL A 12 22.10 -12.29 -18.73
CA VAL A 12 20.82 -11.55 -18.73
C VAL A 12 19.65 -12.45 -18.37
N ALA A 13 19.58 -13.63 -18.99
CA ALA A 13 18.56 -14.62 -18.69
C ALA A 13 18.55 -15.00 -17.21
N ARG A 14 19.73 -15.28 -16.62
CA ARG A 14 19.84 -15.60 -15.20
C ARG A 14 19.32 -14.46 -14.33
N LYS A 15 19.68 -13.21 -14.62
CA LYS A 15 19.24 -12.04 -13.84
C LYS A 15 17.73 -11.86 -13.86
N LEU A 16 17.10 -12.01 -15.03
CA LEU A 16 15.64 -11.95 -15.16
C LEU A 16 14.94 -13.07 -14.38
N ILE A 17 15.46 -14.29 -14.48
CA ILE A 17 14.88 -15.45 -13.79
C ILE A 17 15.06 -15.32 -12.26
N GLU A 18 16.21 -14.86 -11.78
CA GLU A 18 16.44 -14.58 -10.35
C GLU A 18 15.55 -13.43 -9.84
N ALA A 19 15.38 -12.38 -10.64
CA ALA A 19 14.45 -11.29 -10.35
C ALA A 19 13.00 -11.79 -10.25
N SER A 20 12.57 -12.71 -11.13
CA SER A 20 11.24 -13.31 -11.08
C SER A 20 10.97 -14.01 -9.74
N LEU A 21 11.94 -14.79 -9.26
CA LEU A 21 11.84 -15.50 -7.99
C LEU A 21 11.82 -14.54 -6.80
N THR A 22 12.63 -13.47 -6.88
CA THR A 22 12.66 -12.41 -5.85
C THR A 22 11.32 -11.67 -5.79
N LEU A 23 10.70 -11.38 -6.93
CA LEU A 23 9.37 -10.76 -7.01
C LEU A 23 8.31 -11.64 -6.34
N GLU A 24 8.24 -12.93 -6.69
CA GLU A 24 7.33 -13.87 -6.06
C GLU A 24 7.56 -13.97 -4.55
N THR A 25 8.81 -14.13 -4.13
CA THR A 25 9.15 -14.27 -2.70
C THR A 25 8.71 -13.06 -1.90
N ASP A 26 9.08 -11.85 -2.34
CA ASP A 26 8.70 -10.62 -1.65
C ASP A 26 7.18 -10.41 -1.65
N LEU A 27 6.48 -10.79 -2.72
CA LEU A 27 5.02 -10.69 -2.79
C LEU A 27 4.33 -11.63 -1.79
N LEU A 28 4.79 -12.89 -1.72
CA LEU A 28 4.28 -13.87 -0.77
C LEU A 28 4.63 -13.50 0.68
N ASP A 29 5.77 -12.88 0.91
CA ASP A 29 6.16 -12.42 2.24
C ASP A 29 5.40 -11.16 2.66
N LEU A 30 5.10 -10.26 1.71
CA LEU A 30 4.17 -9.16 1.95
C LEU A 30 2.79 -9.70 2.36
N ASP A 31 2.21 -10.64 1.59
CA ASP A 31 0.92 -11.26 1.92
C ASP A 31 0.90 -11.92 3.32
N LYS A 32 1.95 -12.66 3.68
CA LYS A 32 2.06 -13.27 5.01
C LYS A 32 2.18 -12.24 6.13
N GLY A 33 2.83 -11.11 5.85
CA GLY A 33 3.08 -10.05 6.82
C GLY A 33 1.91 -9.08 6.99
N LEU A 34 1.06 -8.94 5.97
CA LEU A 34 -0.09 -8.03 5.98
C LEU A 34 -1.16 -8.52 6.97
N ASP A 35 -1.39 -7.73 8.01
CA ASP A 35 -2.58 -7.80 8.85
C ASP A 35 -3.41 -6.55 8.58
N ILE A 36 -4.43 -6.65 7.72
CA ILE A 36 -5.35 -5.54 7.42
C ILE A 36 -6.79 -5.84 7.84
N SER A 37 -7.08 -7.07 8.26
CA SER A 37 -8.44 -7.53 8.54
C SER A 37 -9.23 -6.55 9.41
N ARG A 38 -10.43 -6.16 8.98
CA ARG A 38 -11.35 -5.32 9.78
C ARG A 38 -10.75 -4.01 10.31
N SER A 39 -9.83 -3.40 9.57
CA SER A 39 -9.15 -2.18 10.00
C SER A 39 -9.86 -0.90 9.56
N ALA A 40 -10.72 -0.94 8.54
CA ALA A 40 -11.26 0.26 7.92
C ALA A 40 -12.29 1.01 8.79
N GLY A 41 -12.96 0.31 9.70
CA GLY A 41 -14.13 0.79 10.43
C GLY A 41 -15.45 0.50 9.70
N ARG A 42 -16.56 0.57 10.43
CA ARG A 42 -17.95 0.41 9.94
C ARG A 42 -18.73 1.72 9.84
N TYR A 43 -18.12 2.84 10.22
CA TYR A 43 -18.78 4.14 10.18
C TYR A 43 -19.15 4.54 8.73
N PRO A 44 -20.36 5.08 8.48
CA PRO A 44 -21.04 4.99 7.17
C PRO A 44 -20.34 5.65 5.98
N TYR A 45 -19.43 6.60 6.20
CA TYR A 45 -18.83 7.39 5.12
C TYR A 45 -17.34 7.14 4.90
N GLY A 46 -16.52 6.96 5.95
CA GLY A 46 -15.10 6.69 5.74
C GLY A 46 -14.77 5.20 5.68
N GLY A 47 -15.34 4.36 6.55
CA GLY A 47 -14.92 2.97 6.66
C GLY A 47 -15.10 2.15 5.37
N PRO A 48 -16.32 2.05 4.82
CA PRO A 48 -16.54 1.35 3.56
C PRO A 48 -15.78 1.94 2.36
N GLN A 49 -15.62 3.27 2.29
CA GLN A 49 -14.90 3.93 1.19
C GLN A 49 -13.41 3.62 1.23
N TRP A 50 -12.80 3.74 2.42
CA TRP A 50 -11.42 3.34 2.63
C TRP A 50 -11.23 1.87 2.28
N ALA A 51 -12.11 0.99 2.79
CA ALA A 51 -11.97 -0.45 2.55
C ALA A 51 -11.99 -0.79 1.06
N MET A 52 -12.98 -0.28 0.33
CA MET A 52 -13.12 -0.51 -1.09
C MET A 52 -11.91 0.00 -1.88
N SER A 53 -11.45 1.23 -1.61
CA SER A 53 -10.31 1.80 -2.32
C SER A 53 -9.01 1.09 -1.97
N PHE A 54 -8.73 0.87 -0.69
CA PHE A 54 -7.51 0.24 -0.23
C PHE A 54 -7.41 -1.21 -0.72
N ASP A 55 -8.48 -2.01 -0.54
CA ASP A 55 -8.47 -3.43 -0.93
C ASP A 55 -8.30 -3.58 -2.45
N GLN A 56 -8.94 -2.71 -3.25
CA GLN A 56 -8.75 -2.71 -4.70
C GLN A 56 -7.32 -2.31 -5.09
N SER A 57 -6.80 -1.20 -4.57
CA SER A 57 -5.43 -0.75 -4.89
C SER A 57 -4.37 -1.76 -4.44
N LEU A 58 -4.59 -2.44 -3.32
CA LEU A 58 -3.71 -3.52 -2.87
C LEU A 58 -3.79 -4.73 -3.80
N SER A 59 -5.00 -5.11 -4.23
CA SER A 59 -5.19 -6.19 -5.22
C SER A 59 -4.45 -5.89 -6.52
N ASP A 60 -4.51 -4.64 -7.01
CA ASP A 60 -3.84 -4.24 -8.25
C ASP A 60 -2.32 -4.26 -8.10
N ALA A 61 -1.78 -3.84 -6.95
CA ALA A 61 -0.36 -3.94 -6.65
C ALA A 61 0.13 -5.40 -6.62
N PHE A 62 -0.71 -6.30 -6.09
CA PHE A 62 -0.45 -7.74 -6.11
C PHE A 62 -0.51 -8.30 -7.54
N GLU A 63 -1.51 -7.91 -8.33
CA GLU A 63 -1.65 -8.31 -9.72
C GLU A 63 -0.43 -7.88 -10.54
N ALA A 64 -0.05 -6.60 -10.46
CA ALA A 64 1.12 -6.06 -11.15
C ALA A 64 2.43 -6.77 -10.73
N GLY A 65 2.64 -6.99 -9.43
CA GLY A 65 3.81 -7.71 -8.92
C GLY A 65 3.88 -9.16 -9.39
N GLY A 66 2.76 -9.87 -9.37
CA GLY A 66 2.67 -11.26 -9.80
C GLY A 66 2.85 -11.43 -11.31
N LEU A 67 2.21 -10.57 -12.12
CA LEU A 67 2.38 -10.55 -13.57
C LEU A 67 3.82 -10.15 -13.96
N GLY A 68 4.43 -9.20 -13.24
CA GLY A 68 5.83 -8.83 -13.41
C GLY A 68 6.79 -10.00 -13.14
N ALA A 69 6.52 -10.80 -12.11
CA ALA A 69 7.30 -12.02 -11.83
C ALA A 69 7.19 -13.03 -12.99
N ILE A 70 5.98 -13.28 -13.50
CA ILE A 70 5.75 -14.18 -14.62
C ILE A 70 6.46 -13.66 -15.89
N ALA A 71 6.30 -12.38 -16.21
CA ALA A 71 6.92 -11.77 -17.39
C ALA A 71 8.45 -11.84 -17.33
N ALA A 72 9.06 -11.52 -16.19
CA ALA A 72 10.51 -11.63 -15.99
C ALA A 72 11.01 -13.07 -16.21
N ARG A 73 10.27 -14.08 -15.71
CA ARG A 73 10.61 -15.49 -15.91
C ARG A 73 10.56 -15.87 -17.39
N GLU A 74 9.44 -15.59 -18.06
CA GLU A 74 9.24 -15.97 -19.46
C GLU A 74 10.26 -15.29 -20.38
N LEU A 75 10.49 -13.99 -20.20
CA LEU A 75 11.51 -13.27 -20.95
C LEU A 75 12.92 -13.85 -20.70
N GLY A 76 13.24 -14.17 -19.45
CA GLY A 76 14.51 -14.80 -19.10
C GLY A 76 14.71 -16.16 -19.81
N PHE A 77 13.68 -16.99 -19.92
CA PHE A 77 13.77 -18.24 -20.68
C PHE A 77 13.91 -18.03 -22.19
N LEU A 78 13.24 -17.01 -22.76
CA LEU A 78 13.38 -16.66 -24.17
C LEU A 78 14.80 -16.18 -24.51
N ILE A 79 15.39 -15.34 -23.66
CA ILE A 79 16.77 -14.86 -23.82
C ILE A 79 17.76 -16.01 -23.62
N HIS A 80 17.51 -16.93 -22.67
CA HIS A 80 18.33 -18.14 -22.52
C HIS A 80 18.32 -19.00 -23.79
N LEU A 81 17.15 -19.18 -24.39
CA LEU A 81 17.01 -19.91 -25.65
C LEU A 81 17.75 -19.22 -26.80
N ALA A 82 17.76 -17.90 -26.85
CA ALA A 82 18.55 -17.14 -27.83
C ALA A 82 20.06 -17.40 -27.67
N GLY A 83 20.57 -17.39 -26.43
CA GLY A 83 21.96 -17.78 -26.13
C GLY A 83 22.30 -19.20 -26.59
N ASN A 84 21.40 -20.16 -26.33
CA ASN A 84 21.57 -21.55 -26.80
C ASN A 84 21.64 -21.63 -28.33
N ASN A 85 20.81 -20.86 -29.04
CA ASN A 85 20.81 -20.85 -30.50
C ASN A 85 22.11 -20.25 -31.06
N LEU A 86 22.66 -19.22 -30.41
CA LEU A 86 23.96 -18.64 -30.75
C LEU A 86 25.07 -19.68 -30.54
N ASP A 87 25.14 -20.32 -29.38
CA ASP A 87 26.11 -21.38 -29.07
C ASP A 87 26.07 -22.52 -30.08
N VAL A 88 24.88 -22.99 -30.43
CA VAL A 88 24.70 -24.07 -31.39
C VAL A 88 25.15 -23.64 -32.80
N SER A 89 24.86 -22.40 -33.18
CA SER A 89 25.29 -21.84 -34.47
C SER A 89 26.82 -21.74 -34.57
N GLU A 90 27.47 -21.20 -33.54
CA GLU A 90 28.93 -21.05 -33.48
C GLU A 90 29.64 -22.41 -33.41
N SER A 91 29.11 -23.34 -32.60
CA SER A 91 29.61 -24.70 -32.45
C SER A 91 29.44 -25.55 -33.71
N ASN A 92 28.45 -25.27 -34.55
CA ASN A 92 28.29 -25.96 -35.85
C ASN A 92 29.18 -25.36 -36.94
N SER A 93 29.74 -24.18 -36.70
CA SER A 93 30.62 -23.47 -37.64
C SER A 93 32.11 -23.74 -37.40
N HIS A 94 32.48 -24.44 -36.32
CA HIS A 94 33.87 -24.78 -35.98
C HIS A 94 34.03 -26.27 -35.63
N GLU A 95 35.15 -26.88 -36.04
CA GLU A 95 35.53 -28.24 -35.61
C GLU A 95 36.11 -28.19 -34.18
N GLY A 96 35.33 -28.61 -33.19
CA GLY A 96 35.74 -28.63 -31.79
C GLY A 96 34.74 -29.33 -30.87
N PRO A 97 35.11 -29.61 -29.60
CA PRO A 97 34.18 -30.16 -28.63
C PRO A 97 33.06 -29.15 -28.35
N LYS A 98 31.81 -29.59 -28.51
CA LYS A 98 30.63 -28.76 -28.22
C LYS A 98 30.52 -28.54 -26.72
N THR A 99 30.58 -27.28 -26.28
CA THR A 99 30.24 -26.90 -24.90
C THR A 99 28.74 -27.09 -24.71
N ALA A 100 28.35 -27.75 -23.61
CA ALA A 100 26.94 -27.84 -23.26
C ALA A 100 26.50 -26.50 -22.67
N PRO A 101 25.36 -25.94 -23.10
CA PRO A 101 24.88 -24.68 -22.55
C PRO A 101 24.57 -24.82 -21.05
N PRO A 102 24.74 -23.74 -20.27
CA PRO A 102 24.41 -23.76 -18.86
C PRO A 102 22.90 -23.97 -18.68
N LYS A 103 22.51 -24.75 -17.67
CA LYS A 103 21.08 -24.90 -17.31
C LYS A 103 20.56 -23.54 -16.82
N PRO A 104 19.37 -23.09 -17.26
CA PRO A 104 18.77 -21.90 -16.69
C PRO A 104 18.47 -22.13 -15.19
N PRO A 105 18.57 -21.08 -14.35
CA PRO A 105 18.19 -21.17 -12.94
C PRO A 105 16.69 -21.46 -12.78
N GLU A 106 16.29 -21.82 -11.55
CA GLU A 106 14.87 -21.93 -11.21
C GLU A 106 14.28 -20.54 -10.98
N GLY A 107 13.21 -20.23 -11.72
CA GLY A 107 12.50 -18.96 -11.63
C GLY A 107 11.25 -19.02 -10.77
N SER A 108 10.43 -17.98 -10.91
CA SER A 108 9.10 -17.94 -10.30
C SER A 108 8.27 -19.18 -10.66
N THR A 109 7.51 -19.70 -9.71
CA THR A 109 6.54 -20.79 -9.92
C THR A 109 5.13 -20.29 -10.21
N LEU A 110 4.92 -18.98 -10.17
CA LEU A 110 3.62 -18.37 -10.43
C LEU A 110 3.14 -18.69 -11.84
N VAL A 111 1.86 -19.04 -11.93
CA VAL A 111 1.11 -19.17 -13.20
C VAL A 111 0.04 -18.07 -13.28
N THR A 112 -0.41 -17.59 -12.13
CA THR A 112 -1.31 -16.45 -11.96
C THR A 112 -0.81 -15.61 -10.78
N SER A 113 -1.18 -14.34 -10.73
CA SER A 113 -0.91 -13.53 -9.54
C SER A 113 -1.70 -14.08 -8.33
N PRO A 114 -1.08 -14.17 -7.13
CA PRO A 114 -1.79 -14.56 -5.92
C PRO A 114 -2.81 -13.49 -5.50
N PRO A 115 -4.02 -13.87 -5.08
CA PRO A 115 -4.97 -12.91 -4.55
C PRO A 115 -4.57 -12.47 -3.14
N ILE A 116 -4.99 -11.26 -2.74
CA ILE A 116 -4.90 -10.83 -1.34
C ILE A 116 -5.74 -11.74 -0.44
N LYS A 117 -5.19 -12.14 0.72
CA LYS A 117 -5.90 -13.06 1.63
C LYS A 117 -6.83 -12.39 2.63
N GLN A 118 -6.61 -11.10 2.90
CA GLN A 118 -7.34 -10.36 3.92
C GLN A 118 -7.94 -9.09 3.32
N LEU A 119 -9.16 -8.77 3.73
CA LEU A 119 -9.87 -7.55 3.36
C LEU A 119 -9.96 -6.63 4.56
N SER A 120 -9.81 -5.33 4.32
CA SER A 120 -9.83 -4.30 5.36
C SER A 120 -11.22 -4.02 5.93
N VAL A 121 -12.28 -4.46 5.24
CA VAL A 121 -13.67 -4.26 5.62
C VAL A 121 -14.00 -4.71 7.05
N GLY A 122 -14.70 -3.85 7.79
CA GLY A 122 -15.08 -4.06 9.19
C GLY A 122 -14.31 -3.15 10.14
N GLY A 123 -14.62 -3.23 11.43
CA GLY A 123 -14.01 -2.38 12.46
C GLY A 123 -13.94 -3.08 13.81
N LYS A 124 -13.52 -2.33 14.84
CA LYS A 124 -13.39 -2.81 16.22
C LYS A 124 -14.74 -3.01 16.92
N GLU A 125 -15.82 -2.43 16.39
CA GLU A 125 -17.16 -2.50 16.98
C GLU A 125 -17.20 -2.01 18.45
N ASP A 126 -16.32 -1.07 18.78
CA ASP A 126 -16.21 -0.47 20.10
C ASP A 126 -16.64 1.01 20.08
N ASN A 127 -17.11 1.50 21.22
CA ASN A 127 -17.29 2.93 21.47
C ASN A 127 -16.29 3.36 22.55
N PRO A 128 -15.81 4.61 22.52
CA PRO A 128 -14.88 5.10 23.52
C PRO A 128 -15.57 5.22 24.89
N THR A 129 -14.77 5.18 25.95
CA THR A 129 -15.29 5.43 27.30
C THR A 129 -16.01 6.78 27.36
N PHE A 130 -17.16 6.81 28.06
CA PHE A 130 -18.03 7.97 28.19
C PHE A 130 -18.74 8.45 26.91
N TRP A 131 -18.71 7.66 25.83
CA TRP A 131 -19.47 7.96 24.59
C TRP A 131 -20.95 8.25 24.86
N SER A 132 -21.58 7.50 25.76
CA SER A 132 -22.98 7.69 26.17
C SER A 132 -23.30 9.07 26.76
N LEU A 133 -22.29 9.88 27.13
CA LEU A 133 -22.52 11.27 27.53
C LEU A 133 -22.96 12.16 26.37
N VAL A 134 -22.54 11.84 25.15
CA VAL A 134 -22.76 12.65 23.94
C VAL A 134 -23.53 11.92 22.85
N GLU A 135 -23.72 10.61 22.97
CA GLU A 135 -24.33 9.73 21.95
C GLU A 135 -25.65 10.27 21.37
N ASP A 136 -26.53 10.80 22.22
CA ASP A 136 -27.83 11.37 21.78
C ASP A 136 -27.71 12.72 21.05
N PHE A 137 -26.52 13.33 21.04
CA PHE A 137 -26.28 14.69 20.51
C PHE A 137 -25.32 14.72 19.31
N VAL A 138 -24.54 13.67 19.10
CA VAL A 138 -23.63 13.56 17.94
C VAL A 138 -24.40 13.16 16.69
N ALA A 139 -24.03 13.77 15.57
CA ALA A 139 -24.56 13.38 14.25
C ALA A 139 -23.74 12.25 13.61
N LYS A 140 -22.46 12.11 13.99
CA LYS A 140 -21.55 11.10 13.44
C LYS A 140 -21.39 9.91 14.36
N VAL A 141 -21.34 8.73 13.74
CA VAL A 141 -20.99 7.48 14.42
C VAL A 141 -19.50 7.47 14.71
N TRP A 142 -19.10 6.89 15.85
CA TRP A 142 -17.70 6.71 16.19
C TRP A 142 -16.92 5.99 15.09
N ALA A 143 -15.72 6.49 14.78
CA ALA A 143 -14.83 5.90 13.81
C ALA A 143 -14.04 4.72 14.42
N ASP A 144 -14.67 3.54 14.43
CA ASP A 144 -14.13 2.28 14.99
C ASP A 144 -13.04 1.61 14.11
N CYS A 145 -12.37 2.38 13.25
CA CYS A 145 -11.21 1.94 12.49
C CYS A 145 -10.03 1.54 13.40
N ASP A 146 -9.10 0.75 12.87
CA ASP A 146 -7.84 0.38 13.52
C ASP A 146 -6.66 1.14 12.91
N GLU A 147 -6.47 2.37 13.39
CA GLU A 147 -5.42 3.31 13.00
C GLU A 147 -4.01 2.69 13.08
N THR A 148 -3.74 1.87 14.09
CA THR A 148 -2.44 1.20 14.26
C THR A 148 -2.21 0.16 13.19
N ARG A 149 -3.24 -0.62 12.86
CA ARG A 149 -3.17 -1.66 11.84
C ARG A 149 -3.00 -1.05 10.44
N ILE A 150 -3.77 -0.01 10.12
CA ILE A 150 -3.64 0.75 8.87
C ILE A 150 -2.21 1.31 8.74
N GLY A 151 -1.68 1.94 9.81
CA GLY A 151 -0.32 2.50 9.81
C GLY A 151 0.77 1.46 9.55
N LYS A 152 0.70 0.30 10.22
CA LYS A 152 1.66 -0.81 10.04
C LYS A 152 1.66 -1.36 8.61
N VAL A 153 0.49 -1.52 8.02
CA VAL A 153 0.37 -1.95 6.63
C VAL A 153 1.01 -0.92 5.70
N GLY A 154 0.82 0.37 5.97
CA GLY A 154 1.52 1.44 5.25
C GLY A 154 3.05 1.31 5.34
N GLU A 155 3.61 0.98 6.49
CA GLU A 155 5.06 0.75 6.64
C GLU A 155 5.56 -0.46 5.83
N GLN A 156 4.81 -1.55 5.81
CA GLN A 156 5.14 -2.75 5.03
C GLN A 156 5.11 -2.47 3.53
N LEU A 157 4.11 -1.71 3.06
CA LEU A 157 4.00 -1.29 1.67
C LEU A 157 5.13 -0.35 1.26
N ALA A 158 5.55 0.57 2.13
CA ALA A 158 6.71 1.42 1.89
C ALA A 158 7.98 0.59 1.68
N ALA A 159 8.24 -0.36 2.58
CA ALA A 159 9.42 -1.22 2.50
C ALA A 159 9.40 -2.10 1.24
N TYR A 160 8.23 -2.64 0.88
CA TYR A 160 8.05 -3.38 -0.36
C TYR A 160 8.31 -2.49 -1.59
N GLY A 161 7.75 -1.27 -1.63
CA GLY A 161 7.96 -0.30 -2.70
C GLY A 161 9.44 0.03 -2.91
N THR A 162 10.18 0.34 -1.84
CA THR A 162 11.63 0.59 -1.91
C THR A 162 12.38 -0.60 -2.53
N LYS A 163 12.14 -1.82 -2.04
CA LYS A 163 12.78 -3.03 -2.59
C LYS A 163 12.50 -3.23 -4.08
N LYS A 164 11.24 -3.00 -4.52
CA LYS A 164 10.87 -3.17 -5.93
C LYS A 164 11.53 -2.11 -6.83
N SER A 165 11.60 -0.86 -6.37
CA SER A 165 12.32 0.21 -7.08
C SER A 165 13.80 -0.13 -7.24
N GLU A 166 14.47 -0.56 -6.17
CA GLU A 166 15.87 -0.98 -6.20
C GLU A 166 16.11 -2.18 -7.14
N LEU A 167 15.21 -3.15 -7.13
CA LEU A 167 15.26 -4.32 -8.03
C LEU A 167 15.13 -3.90 -9.50
N ALA A 168 14.18 -3.02 -9.83
CA ALA A 168 14.00 -2.53 -11.20
C ALA A 168 15.25 -1.80 -11.71
N THR A 169 15.82 -0.89 -10.91
CA THR A 169 17.04 -0.16 -11.26
C THR A 169 18.24 -1.10 -11.41
N THR A 170 18.40 -2.05 -10.50
CA THR A 170 19.51 -3.02 -10.54
C THR A 170 19.41 -3.88 -11.79
N LEU A 171 18.23 -4.44 -12.08
CA LEU A 171 18.00 -5.27 -13.26
C LEU A 171 18.27 -4.49 -14.56
N TYR A 172 17.76 -3.26 -14.67
CA TYR A 172 18.00 -2.41 -15.83
C TYR A 172 19.51 -2.15 -16.06
N ASN A 173 20.24 -1.80 -15.00
CA ASN A 173 21.67 -1.51 -15.10
C ASN A 173 22.49 -2.77 -15.45
N GLU A 174 22.15 -3.91 -14.86
CA GLU A 174 22.84 -5.18 -15.14
C GLU A 174 22.62 -5.64 -16.58
N VAL A 175 21.41 -5.49 -17.12
CA VAL A 175 21.12 -5.84 -18.52
C VAL A 175 21.83 -4.90 -19.50
N ASN A 176 21.80 -3.58 -19.28
CA ASN A 176 22.54 -2.65 -20.15
C ASN A 176 24.07 -2.82 -20.05
N GLY A 177 24.57 -3.38 -18.95
CA GLY A 177 25.97 -3.76 -18.82
C GLY A 177 26.37 -4.96 -19.69
N ALA A 178 25.49 -5.95 -19.81
CA ALA A 178 25.70 -7.15 -20.63
C ALA A 178 25.37 -6.91 -22.12
N PHE A 179 24.34 -6.11 -22.39
CA PHE A 179 23.91 -5.72 -23.73
C PHE A 179 24.15 -4.22 -23.94
N PRO A 180 25.40 -3.79 -24.18
CA PRO A 180 25.71 -2.37 -24.30
C PRO A 180 25.07 -1.74 -25.55
N ALA A 181 24.80 -0.43 -25.50
CA ALA A 181 24.16 0.30 -26.60
C ALA A 181 24.89 0.17 -27.96
N ALA A 182 26.22 0.01 -27.95
CA ALA A 182 26.99 -0.24 -29.16
C ALA A 182 26.63 -1.58 -29.82
N ALA A 183 26.38 -2.62 -29.03
CA ALA A 183 25.92 -3.91 -29.54
C ALA A 183 24.46 -3.88 -29.98
N GLN A 184 23.61 -3.16 -29.24
CA GLN A 184 22.19 -2.95 -29.63
C GLN A 184 22.08 -2.28 -31.01
N ALA A 185 22.94 -1.30 -31.31
CA ALA A 185 22.95 -0.62 -32.60
C ALA A 185 23.39 -1.52 -33.78
N GLU A 186 24.05 -2.64 -33.50
CA GLU A 186 24.53 -3.60 -34.50
C GLU A 186 23.56 -4.80 -34.66
N ASP A 187 22.71 -5.07 -33.67
CA ASP A 187 21.77 -6.20 -33.65
C ASP A 187 20.36 -5.80 -33.16
N VAL A 188 19.41 -5.75 -34.09
CA VAL A 188 17.99 -5.41 -33.83
C VAL A 188 17.31 -6.41 -32.89
N VAL A 189 17.74 -7.66 -32.87
CA VAL A 189 17.18 -8.67 -31.93
C VAL A 189 17.61 -8.35 -30.50
N LEU A 190 18.86 -7.92 -30.33
CA LEU A 190 19.39 -7.51 -29.03
C LEU A 190 18.71 -6.21 -28.54
N GLU A 191 18.47 -5.25 -29.44
CA GLU A 191 17.65 -4.06 -29.15
C GLU A 191 16.25 -4.43 -28.65
N ALA A 192 15.56 -5.34 -29.34
CA ALA A 192 14.22 -5.80 -28.95
C ALA A 192 14.21 -6.48 -27.57
N TYR A 193 15.21 -7.30 -27.26
CA TYR A 193 15.31 -7.91 -25.92
C TYR A 193 15.54 -6.87 -24.82
N VAL A 194 16.37 -5.86 -25.08
CA VAL A 194 16.56 -4.76 -24.13
C VAL A 194 15.26 -3.99 -23.94
N GLU A 195 14.52 -3.69 -25.00
CA GLU A 195 13.19 -3.04 -24.91
C GLU A 195 12.21 -3.87 -24.06
N ASP A 196 12.13 -5.18 -24.27
CA ASP A 196 11.30 -6.07 -23.45
C ASP A 196 11.73 -6.08 -21.97
N VAL A 197 13.04 -6.04 -21.69
CA VAL A 197 13.55 -5.89 -20.32
C VAL A 197 13.14 -4.54 -19.73
N VAL A 198 13.22 -3.45 -20.50
CA VAL A 198 12.77 -2.13 -20.05
C VAL A 198 11.28 -2.16 -19.69
N ASN A 199 10.46 -2.86 -20.47
CA ASN A 199 9.04 -3.04 -20.17
C ASN A 199 8.83 -3.81 -18.84
N VAL A 200 9.61 -4.86 -18.58
CA VAL A 200 9.59 -5.59 -17.30
C VAL A 200 10.03 -4.68 -16.14
N CYS A 201 11.13 -3.96 -16.27
CA CYS A 201 11.61 -3.03 -15.25
C CYS A 201 10.59 -1.92 -14.97
N THR A 202 9.92 -1.41 -16.00
CA THR A 202 8.86 -0.41 -15.88
C THR A 202 7.66 -0.96 -15.11
N ALA A 203 7.24 -2.21 -15.37
CA ALA A 203 6.17 -2.86 -14.63
C ALA A 203 6.53 -3.07 -13.14
N ILE A 204 7.78 -3.44 -12.85
CA ILE A 204 8.29 -3.57 -11.47
C ILE A 204 8.29 -2.20 -10.78
N ALA A 205 8.73 -1.15 -11.47
CA ALA A 205 8.73 0.23 -10.95
C ALA A 205 7.30 0.74 -10.71
N ALA A 206 6.35 0.47 -11.61
CA ALA A 206 4.95 0.83 -11.40
C ALA A 206 4.35 0.14 -10.17
N THR A 207 4.74 -1.11 -9.91
CA THR A 207 4.37 -1.82 -8.67
C THR A 207 4.96 -1.14 -7.43
N ALA A 208 6.21 -0.67 -7.53
CA ALA A 208 6.87 0.08 -6.47
C ALA A 208 6.15 1.40 -6.15
N ASP A 209 5.76 2.15 -7.19
CA ASP A 209 5.03 3.40 -7.08
C ASP A 209 3.66 3.18 -6.45
N ALA A 210 2.90 2.19 -6.92
CA ALA A 210 1.58 1.84 -6.37
C ALA A 210 1.67 1.52 -4.87
N ALA A 211 2.64 0.69 -4.46
CA ALA A 211 2.85 0.38 -3.04
C ALA A 211 3.25 1.62 -2.22
N THR A 212 4.09 2.49 -2.79
CA THR A 212 4.55 3.72 -2.13
C THR A 212 3.41 4.72 -1.93
N TYR A 213 2.58 4.95 -2.95
CA TYR A 213 1.41 5.82 -2.84
C TYR A 213 0.38 5.28 -1.85
N LEU A 214 0.11 3.97 -1.91
CA LEU A 214 -0.80 3.32 -0.97
C LEU A 214 -0.27 3.41 0.47
N SER A 215 1.05 3.33 0.66
CA SER A 215 1.71 3.59 1.94
C SER A 215 1.45 5.01 2.46
N TYR A 216 1.58 6.04 1.62
CA TYR A 216 1.29 7.41 2.02
C TYR A 216 -0.17 7.58 2.44
N ALA A 217 -1.10 7.03 1.66
CA ALA A 217 -2.51 7.03 2.01
C ALA A 217 -2.77 6.35 3.37
N CYS A 218 -2.16 5.20 3.63
CA CYS A 218 -2.27 4.50 4.92
C CYS A 218 -1.76 5.36 6.08
N ARG A 219 -0.58 5.98 5.94
CA ARG A 219 0.02 6.82 6.98
C ARG A 219 -0.86 8.03 7.28
N ASP A 220 -1.34 8.70 6.25
CA ASP A 220 -2.19 9.88 6.38
C ASP A 220 -3.52 9.59 7.07
N VAL A 221 -4.20 8.50 6.66
CA VAL A 221 -5.46 8.06 7.28
C VAL A 221 -5.21 7.61 8.71
N ALA A 222 -4.18 6.81 8.96
CA ALA A 222 -3.83 6.34 10.31
C ALA A 222 -3.52 7.49 11.27
N GLN A 223 -2.67 8.44 10.88
CA GLN A 223 -2.31 9.59 11.72
C GLN A 223 -3.50 10.50 12.00
N THR A 224 -4.33 10.76 10.98
CA THR A 224 -5.53 11.58 11.14
C THR A 224 -6.55 10.91 12.06
N ALA A 225 -6.78 9.60 11.88
CA ALA A 225 -7.68 8.83 12.73
C ALA A 225 -7.18 8.76 14.18
N ASP A 226 -5.90 8.46 14.40
CA ASP A 226 -5.31 8.40 15.74
C ASP A 226 -5.46 9.73 16.49
N SER A 227 -5.03 10.83 15.86
CA SER A 227 -5.10 12.16 16.45
C SER A 227 -6.55 12.59 16.73
N ALA A 228 -7.47 12.41 15.77
CA ALA A 228 -8.87 12.80 15.96
C ALA A 228 -9.55 11.96 17.05
N LYS A 229 -9.27 10.65 17.11
CA LYS A 229 -9.82 9.75 18.13
C LYS A 229 -9.25 10.05 19.51
N ASP A 230 -7.97 10.40 19.64
CA ASP A 230 -7.38 10.78 20.93
C ASP A 230 -7.95 12.10 21.45
N ASP A 231 -8.12 13.11 20.58
CA ASP A 231 -8.79 14.37 20.92
C ASP A 231 -10.23 14.14 21.41
N CYS A 232 -10.98 13.25 20.74
CA CYS A 232 -12.33 12.87 21.16
C CYS A 232 -12.33 12.18 22.52
N ARG A 233 -11.45 11.19 22.74
CA ARG A 233 -11.32 10.47 24.02
C ARG A 233 -10.97 11.43 25.17
N THR A 234 -10.07 12.38 24.92
CA THR A 234 -9.70 13.42 25.89
C THR A 234 -10.88 14.34 26.20
N SER A 235 -11.59 14.79 25.17
CA SER A 235 -12.78 15.62 25.30
C SER A 235 -13.88 14.93 26.11
N LEU A 236 -14.11 13.63 25.89
CA LEU A 236 -15.07 12.83 26.65
C LEU A 236 -14.67 12.68 28.13
N LYS A 237 -13.38 12.49 28.43
CA LYS A 237 -12.87 12.45 29.82
C LYS A 237 -13.07 13.79 30.53
N LEU A 238 -12.80 14.91 29.85
CA LEU A 238 -13.02 16.25 30.38
C LEU A 238 -14.52 16.50 30.63
N LEU A 239 -15.38 16.15 29.69
CA LEU A 239 -16.83 16.25 29.85
C LEU A 239 -17.31 15.41 31.05
N ALA A 240 -16.82 14.19 31.21
CA ALA A 240 -17.18 13.34 32.35
C ALA A 240 -16.82 14.01 33.69
N ALA A 241 -15.64 14.63 33.79
CA ALA A 241 -15.24 15.39 34.97
C ALA A 241 -16.12 16.62 35.22
N ILE A 242 -16.47 17.37 34.16
CA ILE A 242 -17.37 18.53 34.24
C ILE A 242 -18.77 18.11 34.72
N VAL A 243 -19.33 17.04 34.14
CA VAL A 243 -20.63 16.51 34.54
C VAL A 243 -20.60 16.04 35.99
N ALA A 244 -19.56 15.31 36.40
CA ALA A 244 -19.40 14.87 37.79
C ALA A 244 -19.35 16.06 38.77
N SER A 245 -18.64 17.14 38.42
CA SER A 245 -18.61 18.37 39.21
C SER A 245 -20.00 18.99 39.33
N TYR A 246 -20.74 19.10 38.23
CA TYR A 246 -22.10 19.65 38.26
C TYR A 246 -23.07 18.79 39.06
N GLU A 247 -22.97 17.45 38.99
CA GLU A 247 -23.78 16.56 39.82
C GLU A 247 -23.46 16.73 41.30
N ALA A 248 -22.19 16.94 41.68
CA ALA A 248 -21.82 17.27 43.04
C ALA A 248 -22.41 18.62 43.50
N ASP A 249 -22.39 19.64 42.62
CA ASP A 249 -23.00 20.95 42.88
C ASP A 249 -24.52 20.88 43.08
N LYS A 250 -25.20 19.83 42.59
CA LYS A 250 -26.63 19.62 42.86
C LYS A 250 -26.89 19.23 44.31
N VAL A 251 -25.98 18.55 45.00
CA VAL A 251 -26.17 18.07 46.39
C VAL A 251 -26.60 19.19 47.36
N PRO A 252 -25.89 20.33 47.46
CA PRO A 252 -26.30 21.42 48.36
C PRO A 252 -27.63 22.07 47.93
N THR A 253 -28.08 21.94 46.68
CA THR A 253 -29.35 22.53 46.24
C THR A 253 -30.57 21.84 46.86
N TYR A 254 -30.45 20.61 47.38
CA TYR A 254 -31.60 19.90 47.97
C TYR A 254 -32.08 20.53 49.27
N ILE A 255 -31.22 21.27 49.96
CA ILE A 255 -31.50 21.88 51.27
C ILE A 255 -31.76 23.39 51.19
N LEU A 256 -31.59 24.01 50.01
CA LEU A 256 -31.72 25.46 49.83
C LEU A 256 -33.15 25.88 49.44
N PRO A 257 -33.66 27.01 49.97
CA PRO A 257 -34.90 27.63 49.47
C PRO A 257 -34.74 28.00 47.99
N GLY A 258 -35.60 27.48 47.12
CA GLY A 258 -35.51 27.69 45.66
C GLY A 258 -34.57 26.71 44.92
N GLY A 259 -34.04 25.69 45.60
CA GLY A 259 -33.10 24.73 45.03
C GLY A 259 -33.58 23.98 43.76
N SER A 260 -34.89 23.84 43.56
CA SER A 260 -35.45 23.24 42.34
C SER A 260 -35.23 24.08 41.07
N ARG A 261 -35.07 25.39 41.19
CA ARG A 261 -34.69 26.27 40.07
C ARG A 261 -33.19 26.14 39.78
N LEU A 262 -32.36 26.08 40.83
CA LEU A 262 -30.92 25.89 40.69
C LEU A 262 -30.59 24.54 40.03
N ARG A 263 -31.22 23.44 40.44
CA ARG A 263 -31.05 22.12 39.79
C ARG A 263 -31.36 22.16 38.31
N ARG A 264 -32.50 22.74 37.91
CA ARG A 264 -32.87 22.90 36.50
C ARG A 264 -31.84 23.71 35.71
N ASN A 265 -31.23 24.72 36.31
CA ASN A 265 -30.18 25.49 35.66
C ASN A 265 -28.88 24.67 35.52
N ILE A 266 -28.54 23.86 36.52
CA ILE A 266 -27.40 22.92 36.45
C ILE A 266 -27.65 21.86 35.38
N ASP A 267 -28.85 21.26 35.33
CA ASP A 267 -29.24 20.28 34.30
C ASP A 267 -29.10 20.87 32.88
N ARG A 268 -29.55 22.12 32.70
CA ARG A 268 -29.36 22.85 31.42
C ARG A 268 -27.89 23.09 31.11
N ALA A 269 -27.07 23.42 32.10
CA ALA A 269 -25.63 23.61 31.90
C ALA A 269 -24.93 22.29 31.51
N ILE A 270 -25.31 21.16 32.11
CA ILE A 270 -24.85 19.82 31.73
C ILE A 270 -25.22 19.54 30.27
N GLU A 271 -26.48 19.73 29.91
CA GLU A 271 -26.96 19.49 28.54
C GLU A 271 -26.24 20.37 27.51
N MET A 272 -26.07 21.66 27.82
CA MET A 272 -25.31 22.60 26.97
C MET A 272 -23.87 22.13 26.75
N ASN A 273 -23.18 21.69 27.80
CA ASN A 273 -21.82 21.16 27.67
C ASN A 273 -21.82 19.88 26.82
N LYS A 274 -22.74 18.94 27.06
CA LYS A 274 -22.86 17.71 26.25
C LYS A 274 -23.03 18.04 24.76
N ARG A 275 -23.90 18.99 24.41
CA ARG A 275 -24.12 19.45 23.03
C ARG A 275 -22.88 20.12 22.43
N ALA A 276 -22.19 20.97 23.19
CA ALA A 276 -20.99 21.65 22.71
C ALA A 276 -19.85 20.66 22.43
N TYR A 277 -19.64 19.70 23.34
CA TYR A 277 -18.65 18.63 23.16
C TYR A 277 -19.03 17.68 22.03
N ALA A 278 -20.32 17.35 21.88
CA ALA A 278 -20.81 16.55 20.75
C ALA A 278 -20.50 17.23 19.40
N ALA A 279 -20.77 18.53 19.26
CA ALA A 279 -20.45 19.28 18.05
C ALA A 279 -18.93 19.30 17.74
N ALA A 280 -18.09 19.42 18.76
CA ALA A 280 -16.63 19.34 18.59
C ALA A 280 -16.16 17.94 18.16
N ILE A 281 -16.76 16.90 18.73
CA ILE A 281 -16.51 15.49 18.36
C ILE A 281 -16.94 15.25 16.90
N ASP A 282 -18.13 15.71 16.49
CA ASP A 282 -18.58 15.60 15.10
C ASP A 282 -17.61 16.27 14.12
N ALA A 283 -17.07 17.45 14.46
CA ALA A 283 -16.08 18.12 13.64
C ALA A 283 -14.79 17.28 13.51
N ARG A 284 -14.31 16.68 14.62
CA ARG A 284 -13.12 15.82 14.60
C ARG A 284 -13.33 14.53 13.82
N LEU A 285 -14.48 13.87 13.95
CA LEU A 285 -14.83 12.70 13.15
C LEU A 285 -14.99 13.05 11.66
N GLY A 286 -15.48 14.26 11.35
CA GLY A 286 -15.52 14.79 9.99
C GLY A 286 -14.15 14.89 9.33
N ASN A 287 -13.09 15.24 10.08
CA ASN A 287 -11.73 15.28 9.54
C ASN A 287 -11.25 13.90 9.06
N ILE A 288 -11.66 12.82 9.74
CA ILE A 288 -11.33 11.45 9.32
C ILE A 288 -11.99 11.15 7.98
N GLU A 289 -13.29 11.44 7.84
CA GLU A 289 -14.03 11.22 6.59
C GLU A 289 -13.46 12.04 5.44
N THR A 290 -13.13 13.32 5.66
CA THR A 290 -12.48 14.16 4.64
C THR A 290 -11.15 13.57 4.21
N LYS A 291 -10.29 13.16 5.17
CA LYS A 291 -9.00 12.58 4.83
C LYS A 291 -9.13 11.25 4.08
N VAL A 292 -10.09 10.42 4.44
CA VAL A 292 -10.40 9.20 3.67
C VAL A 292 -10.83 9.56 2.25
N ALA A 293 -11.71 10.54 2.07
CA ALA A 293 -12.13 10.97 0.74
C ALA A 293 -10.96 11.50 -0.11
N ASP A 294 -10.04 12.25 0.49
CA ASP A 294 -8.82 12.73 -0.15
C ASP A 294 -7.93 11.56 -0.58
N ALA A 295 -7.72 10.59 0.31
CA ALA A 295 -6.91 9.40 0.05
C ALA A 295 -7.50 8.50 -1.06
N VAL A 296 -8.82 8.30 -1.04
CA VAL A 296 -9.54 7.58 -2.11
C VAL A 296 -9.37 8.30 -3.44
N SER A 297 -9.48 9.63 -3.44
CA SER A 297 -9.27 10.44 -4.64
C SER A 297 -7.84 10.36 -5.16
N SER A 298 -6.82 10.36 -4.28
CA SER A 298 -5.42 10.17 -4.70
C SER A 298 -5.15 8.76 -5.24
N ASN A 299 -5.80 7.73 -4.69
CA ASN A 299 -5.66 6.36 -5.17
C ASN A 299 -6.25 6.18 -6.58
N SER A 300 -7.23 7.00 -6.98
CA SER A 300 -7.70 7.02 -8.36
C SER A 300 -6.64 7.51 -9.36
N GLY A 301 -5.64 8.26 -8.89
CA GLY A 301 -4.47 8.68 -9.66
C GLY A 301 -3.52 7.54 -10.02
N ILE A 302 -3.61 6.38 -9.34
CA ILE A 302 -2.92 5.13 -9.73
C ILE A 302 -3.37 4.68 -11.14
N TYR A 303 -4.60 5.04 -11.55
CA TYR A 303 -5.15 4.73 -12.89
C TYR A 303 -5.04 5.90 -13.88
N GLY A 304 -4.48 7.04 -13.48
CA GLY A 304 -4.17 8.13 -14.41
C GLY A 304 -2.95 7.76 -15.25
N PRO A 305 -2.82 8.27 -16.50
CA PRO A 305 -1.54 8.19 -17.19
C PRO A 305 -0.51 8.87 -16.29
N SER A 306 0.44 8.09 -15.77
CA SER A 306 1.59 8.62 -15.05
C SER A 306 2.13 9.78 -15.89
N PRO A 307 2.28 11.02 -15.35
CA PRO A 307 3.03 12.02 -16.07
C PRO A 307 4.43 11.41 -16.18
N MET A 308 4.74 10.88 -17.36
CA MET A 308 6.11 10.53 -17.72
C MET A 308 6.92 11.75 -17.32
N ASN A 309 7.69 11.60 -16.24
CA ASN A 309 8.68 12.57 -15.89
C ASN A 309 9.64 12.56 -17.08
N GLU A 310 9.55 13.56 -17.95
CA GLU A 310 10.47 13.80 -19.08
C GLU A 310 11.94 13.93 -18.61
N THR A 311 12.18 13.85 -17.31
CA THR A 311 13.49 13.82 -16.66
C THR A 311 14.09 12.43 -16.49
N ALA A 312 13.41 11.34 -16.87
CA ALA A 312 13.98 9.98 -16.88
C ALA A 312 14.26 9.47 -18.30
N ARG A 313 14.73 10.34 -19.21
CA ARG A 313 15.67 9.89 -20.24
C ARG A 313 17.03 9.73 -19.55
N TYR A 314 17.23 8.56 -18.94
CA TYR A 314 18.55 8.05 -18.64
C TYR A 314 18.87 6.95 -19.65
#